data_AF-A0A926VND4-F1
#
_entry.id   AF-A0A926VND4-F1
#
_cell.length_a   1.000
_cell.length_b   1.000
_cell.length_c   1.000
_cell.angle_alpha   90.00
_cell.angle_beta   90.00
_cell.angle_gamma   90.00
#
_symmetry.space_group_name_H-M   'P 1'
#
loop_
_entity.id
_entity.type
_entity.pdbx_description
1 polymer ?
#
loop_
_entity_poly.entity_id
_entity_poly.type
_entity_poly.pdbx_seq_one_letter_code
_entity_poly.pdbx_strand_id
1 'polypeptide(L)'
;MTADRLEAIIDTLLALDRSDLAELHAIIGGLLEATDKEALRVAGEKRGTIEWKKIPDKKRGKEYGPYPYLRYWKDGKLKSKYLKNYRMPQD
;
A
#
# COMPACT_ATOMS: atom_id res chain seq x y z
N MET A 1 23.92 31.15 24.79
CA MET A 1 23.50 30.96 23.38
C MET A 1 22.22 30.10 23.33
N THR A 2 21.24 30.41 24.17
CA THR A 2 20.01 29.59 24.39
C THR A 2 18.76 30.47 24.48
N ALA A 3 18.87 31.70 24.98
CA ALA A 3 17.77 32.66 25.02
C ALA A 3 17.34 33.13 23.62
N ASP A 4 18.28 33.54 22.76
CA ASP A 4 17.99 33.98 21.39
C ASP A 4 17.29 32.90 20.54
N ARG A 5 17.59 31.63 20.82
CA ARG A 5 16.96 30.49 20.13
C ARG A 5 15.54 30.23 20.61
N LEU A 6 15.27 30.50 21.89
CA LEU A 6 13.92 30.43 22.45
C LEU A 6 13.05 31.59 21.96
N GLU A 7 13.60 32.80 21.89
CA GLU A 7 12.88 33.97 21.33
C GLU A 7 12.54 33.77 19.85
N ALA A 8 13.48 33.27 19.04
CA ALA A 8 13.21 32.97 17.63
C ALA A 8 12.10 31.92 17.45
N ILE A 9 12.02 30.92 18.34
CA ILE A 9 10.95 29.91 18.31
C ILE A 9 9.62 30.54 18.73
N ILE A 10 9.60 31.38 19.75
CA ILE A 10 8.40 32.08 20.22
C ILE A 10 7.87 33.02 19.12
N ASP A 11 8.73 33.79 18.45
CA ASP A 11 8.34 34.67 17.36
C ASP A 11 7.78 33.90 16.16
N THR A 12 8.37 32.75 15.84
CA THR A 12 7.86 31.86 14.79
C THR A 12 6.48 31.30 15.15
N LEU A 13 6.27 30.97 16.43
CA LEU A 13 4.98 30.47 16.93
C LEU A 13 3.92 31.57 17.04
N LEU A 14 4.31 32.81 17.30
CA LEU A 14 3.42 33.98 17.33
C LEU A 14 3.09 34.50 15.93
N ALA A 15 3.96 34.23 14.94
CA ALA A 15 3.76 34.59 13.54
C ALA A 15 2.84 33.62 12.78
N LEU A 16 2.59 32.42 13.33
CA LEU A 16 1.56 31.51 12.83
C LEU A 16 0.19 32.12 13.11
N ASP A 17 -0.49 32.55 12.06
CA ASP A 17 -1.83 33.09 12.21
C ASP A 17 -2.85 31.95 12.43
N ARG A 18 -4.07 32.28 12.88
CA ARG A 18 -5.11 31.27 13.11
C ARG A 18 -5.55 30.54 11.82
N SER A 19 -5.34 31.15 10.66
CA SER A 19 -5.62 30.58 9.35
C SER A 19 -4.56 29.54 8.94
N ASP A 20 -3.28 29.77 9.22
CA ASP A 20 -2.21 28.77 9.02
C ASP A 20 -2.44 27.53 9.88
N LEU A 21 -2.87 27.74 11.14
CA LEU A 21 -3.23 26.65 12.04
C LEU A 21 -4.46 25.88 11.56
N ALA A 22 -5.44 26.58 10.98
CA ALA A 22 -6.63 25.96 10.40
C ALA A 22 -6.30 25.17 9.13
N GLU A 23 -5.40 25.67 8.29
CA GLU A 23 -4.91 24.97 7.10
C GLU A 23 -4.15 23.70 7.50
N LEU A 24 -3.24 23.79 8.47
CA LEU A 24 -2.52 22.63 9.00
C LEU A 24 -3.50 21.58 9.58
N HIS A 25 -4.53 22.02 10.32
CA HIS A 25 -5.57 21.14 10.84
C HIS A 25 -6.35 20.43 9.72
N ALA A 26 -6.69 21.14 8.65
CA ALA A 26 -7.36 20.55 7.48
C ALA A 26 -6.48 19.52 6.76
N ILE A 27 -5.19 19.81 6.60
CA ILE A 27 -4.21 18.89 6.00
C ILE A 27 -4.08 17.62 6.85
N ILE A 28 -3.92 17.75 8.17
CA ILE A 28 -3.82 16.61 9.09
C ILE A 28 -5.11 15.79 9.07
N GLY A 29 -6.28 16.43 9.08
CA GLY A 29 -7.57 15.74 8.97
C GLY A 29 -7.69 14.95 7.68
N GLY A 30 -7.30 15.54 6.54
CA GLY A 30 -7.30 14.86 5.24
C GLY A 30 -6.34 13.67 5.19
N LEU A 31 -5.15 13.79 5.80
CA LEU A 31 -4.19 12.69 5.89
C LEU A 31 -4.71 11.55 6.76
N LEU A 32 -5.31 11.86 7.92
CA LEU A 32 -5.89 10.86 8.82
C LEU A 32 -7.04 10.10 8.15
N GLU A 33 -7.95 10.80 7.47
CA GLU A 33 -9.01 10.16 6.68
C GLU A 33 -8.47 9.27 5.55
N ALA A 34 -7.41 9.72 4.87
CA ALA A 34 -6.76 8.93 3.83
C ALA A 34 -6.14 7.67 4.43
N THR A 35 -5.44 7.77 5.56
CA THR A 35 -4.86 6.60 6.26
C THR A 35 -5.92 5.66 6.80
N ASP A 36 -7.06 6.15 7.29
CA ASP A 36 -8.17 5.29 7.74
C ASP A 36 -8.82 4.56 6.56
N LYS A 37 -9.00 5.24 5.41
CA LYS A 37 -9.47 4.61 4.17
C LYS A 37 -8.47 3.58 3.62
N GLU A 38 -7.17 3.85 3.75
CA GLU A 38 -6.10 2.90 3.41
C GLU A 38 -6.13 1.69 4.38
N ALA A 39 -6.26 1.91 5.69
CA ALA A 39 -6.32 0.86 6.71
C ALA A 39 -7.57 -0.03 6.56
N LEU A 40 -8.71 0.54 6.19
CA LEU A 40 -9.94 -0.18 5.83
C LEU A 40 -9.77 -1.03 4.57
N ARG A 41 -8.97 -0.59 3.59
CA ARG A 41 -8.60 -1.42 2.42
C ARG A 41 -7.67 -2.58 2.80
N VAL A 42 -6.78 -2.37 3.77
CA VAL A 42 -5.77 -3.36 4.18
C VAL A 42 -6.36 -4.50 5.03
N ALA A 43 -7.46 -4.29 5.75
CA ALA A 43 -8.04 -5.31 6.64
C ALA A 43 -8.94 -6.35 5.93
N GLY A 44 -9.51 -6.04 4.76
CA GLY A 44 -10.48 -6.91 4.07
C GLY A 44 -10.00 -7.50 2.74
N GLU A 45 -9.15 -6.80 1.99
CA GLU A 45 -8.58 -7.32 0.75
C GLU A 45 -7.26 -8.02 1.08
N LYS A 46 -7.33 -9.33 1.33
CA LYS A 46 -6.13 -10.18 1.34
C LYS A 46 -5.40 -9.98 0.00
N ARG A 47 -4.38 -9.11 -0.02
CA ARG A 47 -3.48 -8.91 -1.16
C ARG A 47 -3.05 -10.30 -1.62
N GLY A 48 -3.46 -10.66 -2.84
CA GLY A 48 -3.27 -12.01 -3.33
C GLY A 48 -1.80 -12.43 -3.31
N THR A 49 -1.52 -13.73 -3.17
CA THR A 49 -0.17 -14.28 -3.22
C THR A 49 0.19 -14.74 -4.61
N ILE A 50 1.48 -14.74 -4.94
CA ILE A 50 1.98 -15.32 -6.19
C ILE A 50 2.22 -16.82 -5.95
N GLU A 51 1.52 -17.67 -6.69
CA GLU A 51 1.75 -19.12 -6.72
C GLU A 51 2.39 -19.54 -8.04
N TRP A 52 3.40 -20.39 -7.96
CA TRP A 52 4.08 -20.96 -9.12
C TRP A 52 3.53 -22.35 -9.41
N LYS A 53 2.85 -22.51 -10.56
CA LYS A 53 2.15 -23.75 -10.92
C LYS A 53 2.76 -24.39 -12.15
N LYS A 54 2.96 -25.70 -12.07
CA LYS A 54 3.19 -26.53 -13.23
C LYS A 54 1.84 -27.03 -13.79
N ILE A 55 1.72 -27.08 -15.11
CA ILE A 55 0.51 -27.48 -15.81
C ILE A 55 0.80 -28.80 -16.55
N PRO A 56 0.12 -29.91 -16.20
CA PRO A 56 0.30 -31.17 -16.89
C PRO A 56 -0.44 -31.18 -18.23
N ASP A 57 0.25 -31.53 -19.30
CA ASP A 57 -0.32 -31.87 -20.60
C ASP A 57 -0.60 -33.37 -20.66
N LYS A 58 -1.84 -33.73 -20.34
CA LYS A 58 -2.32 -35.12 -20.34
C LYS A 58 -2.25 -35.79 -21.71
N LYS A 59 -2.27 -35.03 -22.81
CA LYS A 59 -2.22 -35.60 -24.17
C LYS A 59 -0.82 -36.01 -24.57
N ARG A 60 0.19 -35.27 -24.10
CA ARG A 60 1.61 -35.48 -24.47
C ARG A 60 2.46 -36.10 -23.36
N GLY A 61 1.90 -36.28 -22.15
CA GLY A 61 2.62 -36.79 -20.99
C GLY A 61 3.72 -35.84 -20.50
N LYS A 62 3.62 -34.55 -20.83
CA LYS A 62 4.62 -33.52 -20.49
C LYS A 62 4.06 -32.57 -19.44
N GLU A 63 4.95 -31.92 -18.69
CA GLU A 63 4.59 -30.90 -17.71
C GLU A 63 5.24 -29.57 -18.09
N TYR A 64 4.48 -28.48 -18.03
CA TYR A 64 4.92 -27.15 -18.46
C TYR A 64 4.90 -26.16 -17.28
N GLY A 65 5.91 -25.29 -17.21
CA GLY A 65 6.05 -24.27 -16.16
C GLY A 65 7.37 -24.39 -15.37
N PRO A 66 7.45 -23.83 -14.15
CA PRO A 66 6.36 -23.21 -13.39
C PRO A 66 5.93 -21.85 -13.94
N TYR A 67 4.64 -21.58 -13.91
CA TYR A 67 4.03 -20.32 -14.33
C TYR A 67 3.49 -19.53 -13.13
N PRO A 68 3.63 -18.20 -13.11
CA PRO A 68 3.16 -17.38 -12.01
C PRO A 68 1.64 -17.13 -12.12
N TYR A 69 0.93 -17.33 -11.01
CA TYR A 69 -0.49 -17.03 -10.86
C TYR A 69 -0.71 -16.13 -9.64
N LEU A 70 -1.51 -15.08 -9.80
CA LEU A 70 -2.03 -14.32 -8.65
C LEU A 70 -3.19 -15.12 -8.04
N ARG A 71 -3.10 -15.48 -6.77
CA ARG A 71 -4.17 -16.13 -6.00
C ARG A 71 -4.76 -15.17 -4.99
N TYR A 72 -6.06 -14.91 -5.12
CA TYR A 72 -6.74 -13.87 -4.35
C TYR A 72 -8.18 -14.28 -4.00
N TRP A 73 -8.71 -13.72 -2.93
CA TRP A 73 -10.11 -13.88 -2.56
C TRP A 73 -10.95 -12.81 -3.26
N LYS A 74 -12.07 -13.21 -3.86
CA LYS A 74 -13.07 -12.31 -4.42
C LYS A 74 -14.45 -12.91 -4.20
N ASP A 75 -15.36 -12.14 -3.61
CA ASP A 75 -16.75 -12.56 -3.31
C ASP A 75 -16.81 -13.87 -2.52
N GLY A 76 -15.95 -14.02 -1.50
CA GLY A 76 -15.88 -15.24 -0.68
C GLY A 76 -15.33 -16.48 -1.39
N LYS A 77 -14.80 -16.34 -2.62
CA LYS A 77 -14.23 -17.44 -3.40
C LYS A 77 -12.75 -17.20 -3.69
N LEU A 78 -11.95 -18.26 -3.55
CA LEU A 78 -10.55 -18.24 -3.90
C LEU A 78 -10.37 -18.37 -5.42
N LYS A 79 -9.81 -17.34 -6.04
CA LYS A 79 -9.59 -17.24 -7.49
C LYS A 79 -8.09 -17.31 -7.81
N SER A 80 -7.78 -17.61 -9.07
CA SER A 80 -6.41 -17.59 -9.59
C SER A 80 -6.39 -16.96 -10.98
N LYS A 81 -5.42 -16.09 -11.25
CA LYS A 81 -5.22 -15.42 -12.55
C LYS A 81 -3.79 -15.61 -13.02
N TYR A 82 -3.60 -16.15 -14.22
CA TYR A 82 -2.27 -16.30 -14.82
C TYR A 82 -1.63 -14.94 -15.08
N LEU A 83 -0.35 -14.80 -14.72
CA LEU A 83 0.44 -13.58 -14.88
C LEU A 83 1.48 -13.74 -16.00
N LYS A 84 1.03 -13.66 -17.26
CA LYS A 84 1.88 -13.89 -18.44
C LYS A 84 3.19 -13.08 -18.47
N ASN A 85 3.17 -11.85 -17.95
CA ASN A 85 4.30 -10.92 -18.01
C ASN A 85 5.01 -10.72 -16.65
N TYR A 86 4.67 -11.52 -15.62
CA TYR A 86 5.32 -11.39 -14.33
C TYR A 86 6.74 -11.95 -14.39
N ARG A 87 7.72 -11.10 -14.05
CA ARG A 87 9.12 -11.48 -13.89
C ARG A 87 9.42 -11.55 -12.40
N MET A 88 10.11 -12.60 -11.98
CA MET A 88 10.57 -12.72 -10.60
C MET A 88 11.57 -11.58 -10.33
N PRO A 89 11.43 -10.85 -9.20
CA PRO A 89 12.50 -9.98 -8.74
C PRO A 89 13.77 -10.81 -8.61
N GLN A 90 14.86 -10.36 -9.20
CA GLN A 90 16.18 -10.94 -8.94
C GLN A 90 16.76 -10.18 -7.74
N ASP A 91 17.00 -10.91 -6.66
CA ASP A 91 17.74 -10.42 -5.49
C ASP A 91 19.23 -10.28 -5.80
#